data_AF-A0A517RMV0-F1
#
_entry.id   AF-A0A517RMV0-F1
#
_cell.length_a   1.000
_cell.length_b   1.000
_cell.length_c   1.000
_cell.angle_alpha   90.00
_cell.angle_beta   90.00
_cell.angle_gamma   90.00
#
_symmetry.space_group_name_H-M   'P 1'
#
loop_
_entity.id
_entity.type
_entity.pdbx_description
1 polymer ?
#
loop_
_entity_poly.entity_id
_entity_poly.type
_entity_poly.pdbx_seq_one_letter_code
_entity_poly.pdbx_strand_id
1 'polypeptide(L)' 'MNSFGTGPTLREASPWLKDDAIRRARILEVTERNSVIEGLPPFTAETRSKIMQQLEAMSASEPQPKPAQ' A
#
# COMPACT_ATOMS: atom_id res chain seq x y z
N MET A 1 1.49 -13.63 32.54
CA MET A 1 2.16 -13.08 31.34
C MET A 1 1.27 -13.39 30.16
N ASN A 2 0.59 -12.38 29.61
CA ASN A 2 -0.30 -12.56 28.49
C ASN A 2 0.55 -12.77 27.24
N SER A 3 0.50 -13.96 26.64
CA SER A 3 1.11 -14.27 25.36
C SER A 3 0.39 -13.49 24.26
N PHE A 4 0.73 -12.21 24.10
CA PHE A 4 0.40 -11.45 22.90
C PHE A 4 1.18 -12.05 21.73
N GLY A 5 0.46 -12.57 20.74
CA GLY A 5 0.95 -12.82 19.38
C GLY A 5 2.05 -13.89 19.25
N THR A 6 1.67 -15.17 19.24
CA THR A 6 2.50 -16.26 18.68
C THR A 6 2.19 -16.54 17.20
N GLY A 7 1.24 -15.80 16.62
CA GLY A 7 0.86 -15.92 15.22
C GLY A 7 1.74 -15.09 14.29
N PRO A 8 1.69 -15.36 12.98
CA PRO A 8 2.41 -14.57 11.98
C PRO A 8 2.04 -13.09 12.11
N THR A 9 3.03 -12.22 11.92
CA THR A 9 2.82 -10.77 11.84
C THR A 9 1.84 -10.44 10.71
N LEU A 10 1.20 -9.27 10.79
CA LEU A 10 0.32 -8.80 9.70
C LEU A 10 1.07 -8.76 8.36
N ARG A 11 2.35 -8.39 8.38
CA ARG A 11 3.22 -8.43 7.20
C ARG A 11 3.41 -9.87 6.70
N GLU A 12 3.60 -10.84 7.58
CA GLU A 12 3.74 -12.25 7.18
C GLU A 12 2.44 -12.87 6.66
N ALA A 13 1.29 -12.44 7.16
CA ALA A 13 -0.02 -12.97 6.79
C ALA A 13 -0.64 -12.29 5.56
N SER A 14 -0.24 -11.05 5.22
CA SER A 14 -0.86 -10.27 4.15
C SER A 14 0.08 -10.05 2.95
N PRO A 15 -0.24 -10.59 1.76
CA PRO A 15 0.55 -10.35 0.55
C PRO A 15 0.72 -8.85 0.22
N TRP A 16 -0.32 -8.05 0.50
CA TRP A 16 -0.33 -6.59 0.29
C TRP A 16 0.63 -5.81 1.20
N LEU A 17 1.13 -6.44 2.27
CA LEU A 17 2.09 -5.84 3.19
C LEU A 17 3.52 -6.35 2.96
N LYS A 18 3.68 -7.46 2.24
CA LYS A 18 4.99 -8.01 1.82
C LYS A 18 5.50 -7.36 0.54
N ASP A 19 4.62 -7.16 -0.42
CA ASP A 19 4.97 -6.67 -1.74
C ASP A 19 4.48 -5.23 -1.92
N ASP A 20 5.45 -4.33 -1.96
CA ASP A 20 5.23 -2.90 -2.11
C ASP A 20 4.62 -2.52 -3.46
N ALA A 21 4.91 -3.26 -4.54
CA ALA A 21 4.32 -3.01 -5.85
C ALA A 21 2.84 -3.42 -5.86
N ILE A 22 2.52 -4.59 -5.30
CA ILE A 22 1.14 -5.06 -5.13
C ILE A 22 0.36 -4.10 -4.22
N ARG A 23 0.99 -3.60 -3.15
CA ARG A 23 0.42 -2.58 -2.26
C ARG A 23 0.01 -1.33 -3.01
N ARG A 24 0.93 -0.75 -3.79
CA ARG A 24 0.67 0.49 -4.56
C ARG A 24 -0.41 0.30 -5.61
N ALA A 25 -0.38 -0.82 -6.32
CA ALA A 25 -1.43 -1.17 -7.30
C ALA A 25 -2.81 -1.21 -6.64
N ARG A 26 -2.92 -1.82 -5.46
CA ARG A 26 -4.18 -1.91 -4.71
C ARG A 26 -4.66 -0.56 -4.19
N ILE A 27 -3.77 0.28 -3.70
CA ILE A 27 -4.10 1.65 -3.26
C ILE A 27 -4.77 2.40 -4.42
N LEU A 28 -4.16 2.39 -5.60
CA LEU A 28 -4.72 3.06 -6.78
C LEU A 28 -6.10 2.50 -7.16
N GLU A 29 -6.24 1.17 -7.21
CA GLU A 29 -7.52 0.52 -7.53
C GLU A 29 -8.63 0.91 -6.55
N VAL A 30 -8.33 0.88 -5.25
CA VAL A 30 -9.30 1.22 -4.20
C VAL A 30 -9.63 2.70 -4.21
N THR A 31 -8.63 3.59 -4.38
CA THR A 31 -8.85 5.04 -4.47
C THR A 31 -9.69 5.40 -5.68
N GLU A 32 -9.46 4.76 -6.82
CA GLU A 32 -10.24 4.96 -8.05
C GLU A 32 -11.69 4.48 -7.86
N ARG A 33 -11.88 3.28 -7.33
CA ARG A 33 -13.22 2.67 -7.15
C ARG A 33 -14.04 3.32 -6.02
N ASN A 34 -13.39 3.70 -4.93
CA ASN A 34 -14.03 4.24 -3.74
C ASN A 34 -13.89 5.76 -3.65
N SER A 35 -13.50 6.43 -4.73
CA SER A 35 -13.53 7.89 -4.81
C SER A 35 -14.94 8.36 -4.46
N VAL A 36 -15.04 9.20 -3.41
CA VAL A 36 -16.31 9.68 -2.84
C VAL A 36 -17.04 10.62 -3.82
N ILE A 37 -16.35 11.09 -4.85
CA ILE A 37 -16.90 12.00 -5.84
C ILE A 37 -17.59 11.16 -6.92
N GLU A 38 -18.89 11.00 -6.77
CA GLU A 38 -19.77 10.35 -7.73
C GLU A 38 -19.65 11.03 -9.12
N GLY A 39 -19.41 10.23 -10.16
CA GLY A 39 -19.31 10.72 -11.54
C GLY A 39 -17.91 11.15 -12.01
N LEU A 40 -16.86 11.05 -11.19
CA LEU A 40 -15.50 11.20 -11.71
C LEU A 40 -15.13 9.98 -12.59
N PRO A 41 -14.53 10.21 -13.77
CA PRO A 41 -14.02 9.13 -14.59
C PRO A 41 -12.84 8.44 -13.89
N PRO A 42 -12.55 7.16 -14.25
CA PRO A 42 -11.32 6.49 -13.87
C PRO A 42 -10.08 7.34 -14.20
N PHE A 43 -8.97 7.10 -13.50
CA PHE A 43 -7.71 7.76 -13.78
C PHE A 43 -7.25 7.47 -15.21
N THR A 44 -6.80 8.52 -15.89
CA THR A 44 -6.09 8.36 -17.16
C THR A 44 -4.79 7.59 -16.94
N ALA A 45 -4.28 6.92 -17.97
CA ALA A 45 -3.01 6.20 -17.89
C ALA A 45 -1.85 7.11 -17.41
N GLU A 46 -1.85 8.37 -17.85
CA GLU A 46 -0.89 9.39 -17.43
C GLU A 46 -1.02 9.71 -15.93
N THR A 47 -2.24 9.97 -15.46
CA THR A 47 -2.52 10.25 -14.03
C THR A 47 -2.10 9.05 -13.18
N ARG A 48 -2.44 7.84 -13.61
CA ARG A 48 -2.07 6.60 -12.93
C ARG A 48 -0.55 6.45 -12.81
N SER A 49 0.17 6.71 -13.90
CA SER A 49 1.65 6.66 -13.92
C SER A 49 2.27 7.70 -12.98
N LYS A 50 1.75 8.93 -12.99
CA LYS A 50 2.24 10.01 -12.11
C LYS A 50 2.05 9.69 -10.64
N ILE A 51 0.86 9.21 -10.25
CA ILE A 51 0.59 8.84 -8.86
C ILE A 51 1.46 7.64 -8.45
N MET A 52 1.67 6.66 -9.33
CA MET A 52 2.56 5.53 -9.03
C MET A 52 3.99 5.99 -8.71
N GLN A 53 4.56 6.90 -9.51
CA GLN A 53 5.89 7.47 -9.25
C GLN A 53 5.96 8.21 -7.91
N GLN A 54 4.89 8.94 -7.54
CA GLN A 54 4.82 9.61 -6.24
C GLN A 54 4.76 8.62 -5.09
N LEU A 55 3.97 7.55 -5.21
CA LEU A 55 3.90 6.49 -4.22
C LEU A 55 5.25 5.77 -4.04
N GLU A 56 5.98 5.54 -5.14
CA GLU A 56 7.33 4.98 -5.10
C GLU A 56 8.33 5.89 -4.37
N ALA A 57 8.30 7.19 -4.66
CA ALA A 57 9.16 8.18 -4.00
C ALA A 57 8.87 8.31 -2.49
N MET A 58 7.60 8.22 -2.09
CA MET A 58 7.19 8.24 -0.68
C MET A 58 7.68 7.00 0.07
N SER A 59 7.58 5.81 -0.52
CA SER A 59 8.07 4.57 0.10
C SER A 59 9.59 4.54 0.27
N ALA A 60 10.35 5.19 -0.61
CA ALA A 60 11.80 5.34 -0.45
C ALA A 60 12.19 6.19 0.79
N SER A 61 11.26 6.96 1.33
CA SER A 61 11.45 7.86 2.47
C SER A 61 10.98 7.24 3.80
N GLU A 62 10.40 6.05 3.79
CA GLU A 62 9.91 5.39 5.01
C GLU A 62 11.08 4.80 5.83
N PRO A 63 11.09 5.01 7.17
CA PRO A 63 12.10 4.41 8.02
C PRO A 63 11.99 2.88 7.94
N GLN A 64 13.10 2.23 7.55
CA GLN A 64 13.16 0.78 7.51
C GLN A 64 12.89 0.23 8.92
N PRO A 65 12.01 -0.78 9.08
CA PRO A 65 11.78 -1.39 10.37
C PRO A 65 13.10 -1.96 10.87
N LYS A 66 13.49 -1.59 12.10
CA LYS A 66 14.66 -2.20 12.74
C LYS A 66 14.45 -3.72 12.79
N PRO A 67 15.49 -4.53 12.53
CA PRO A 67 15.37 -5.97 12.73
C PRO A 67 14.92 -6.23 14.16
N ALA A 68 13.86 -7.03 14.32
CA ALA A 68 13.45 -7.50 15.64
C ALA A 68 14.62 -8.31 16.22
N GLN A 69 15.16 -7.86 17.35
CA GLN A 69 16.09 -8.64 18.17
C GLN A 69 15.33 -9.67 18.98
#